data_AF-A0A1M3M7K9-F1
#
_entry.id   AF-A0A1M3M7K9-F1
#
_cell.length_a   1.000
_cell.length_b   1.000
_cell.length_c   1.000
_cell.angle_alpha   90.00
_cell.angle_beta   90.00
_cell.angle_gamma   90.00
#
_symmetry.space_group_name_H-M   'P 1'
#
loop_
_entity.id
_entity.type
_entity.pdbx_description
1 polymer ?
#
loop_
_entity_poly.entity_id
_entity_poly.type
_entity_poly.pdbx_seq_one_letter_code
_entity_poly.pdbx_strand_id
1 'polypeptide(L)'
;MYDDDYDAKKRLKFDEVYRVDIVKARNIDFHRKYFALINIGWEYLNEEQTKFFKYDREGFRKCVQIAAGYYTLTYSIKRKEWVEESVSISFEKMDELEFQDLYNKVRDVIFSLVEDNVSEDEFLFNLADF
;
A
#
# COMPACT_ATOMS: atom_id res chain seq x y z
N MET A 1 -14.82 -0.06 12.69
CA MET A 1 -15.53 0.08 13.98
C MET A 1 -15.01 -1.04 14.87
N TYR A 2 -14.15 -0.72 15.83
CA TYR A 2 -13.52 -1.70 16.73
C TYR A 2 -14.36 -1.83 18.01
N ASP A 3 -15.01 -2.98 18.19
CA ASP A 3 -15.88 -3.28 19.34
C ASP A 3 -15.12 -3.46 20.67
N ASP A 4 -13.81 -3.70 20.64
CA ASP A 4 -13.02 -4.01 21.83
C ASP A 4 -12.77 -2.79 22.75
N ASP A 5 -12.94 -1.56 22.23
CA ASP A 5 -12.64 -0.33 22.97
C ASP A 5 -13.78 0.15 23.89
N TYR A 6 -14.98 -0.43 23.73
CA TYR A 6 -16.17 -0.05 24.50
C TYR A 6 -16.23 -0.73 25.88
N ASP A 7 -15.73 -1.96 25.99
CA ASP A 7 -15.79 -2.74 27.23
C ASP A 7 -14.77 -2.29 28.30
N ALA A 8 -13.65 -1.70 27.88
CA ALA A 8 -12.64 -1.17 28.80
C ALA A 8 -13.10 0.10 29.52
N LYS A 9 -13.95 0.92 28.88
CA LYS A 9 -14.41 2.22 29.42
C LYS A 9 -15.41 2.08 30.58
N LYS A 10 -16.05 0.91 30.75
CA LYS A 10 -17.04 0.66 31.82
C LYS A 10 -16.47 0.19 33.16
N ARG A 11 -15.16 -0.03 33.29
CA ARG A 11 -14.55 -0.60 34.51
C ARG A 11 -13.68 0.37 35.33
N LEU A 12 -13.60 1.64 34.95
CA LEU A 12 -12.78 2.64 35.64
C LEU A 12 -13.53 3.19 36.86
N LYS A 13 -12.89 3.16 38.03
CA LYS A 13 -13.41 3.73 39.28
C LYS A 13 -12.96 5.19 39.41
N PHE A 14 -13.81 6.03 39.99
CA PHE A 14 -13.71 7.50 39.97
C PHE A 14 -12.66 8.13 40.92
N ASP A 15 -11.60 7.41 41.34
CA ASP A 15 -10.64 7.95 42.35
C ASP A 15 -9.17 7.55 42.12
N GLU A 16 -8.79 7.21 40.88
CA GLU A 16 -7.38 6.89 40.53
C GLU A 16 -6.86 7.80 39.40
N VAL A 17 -5.58 8.18 39.49
CA VAL A 17 -4.88 8.92 38.44
C VAL A 17 -4.43 7.94 37.36
N TYR A 18 -5.10 7.94 36.22
CA TYR A 18 -4.74 7.11 35.07
C TYR A 18 -3.82 7.86 34.11
N ARG A 19 -2.76 7.19 33.65
CA ARG A 19 -1.97 7.62 32.49
C ARG A 19 -2.62 7.02 31.23
N VAL A 20 -3.15 7.88 30.38
CA VAL A 20 -3.75 7.47 29.09
C VAL A 20 -2.75 7.80 27.99
N ASP A 21 -2.19 6.78 27.34
CA ASP A 21 -1.44 6.96 26.11
C ASP A 21 -2.43 6.96 24.94
N ILE A 22 -2.72 8.14 24.40
CA ILE A 22 -3.58 8.30 23.23
C ILE A 22 -2.77 7.92 21.99
N VAL A 23 -2.87 6.64 21.60
CA VAL A 23 -2.33 6.14 20.32
C VAL A 23 -3.39 6.38 19.26
N LYS A 24 -3.08 7.15 18.21
CA LYS A 24 -3.97 7.26 17.05
C LYS A 24 -4.23 5.86 16.51
N ALA A 25 -5.50 5.51 16.31
CA ALA A 25 -5.88 4.26 15.67
C ALA A 25 -5.11 4.13 14.35
N ARG A 26 -4.53 2.95 14.12
CA ARG A 26 -3.74 2.63 12.91
C ARG A 26 -4.49 3.15 11.68
N ASN A 27 -3.77 3.79 10.76
CA ASN A 27 -4.36 4.21 9.49
C ASN A 27 -4.62 3.00 8.58
N ILE A 28 -5.62 2.21 8.97
CA ILE A 28 -6.08 1.01 8.26
C ILE A 28 -6.66 1.38 6.91
N ASP A 29 -7.22 2.57 6.78
CA ASP A 29 -7.82 3.05 5.54
C ASP A 29 -6.77 3.25 4.45
N PHE A 30 -5.58 3.76 4.79
CA PHE A 30 -4.44 3.84 3.86
C PHE A 30 -4.00 2.46 3.36
N HIS A 31 -3.87 1.52 4.29
CA HIS A 31 -3.54 0.14 3.93
C HIS A 31 -4.60 -0.44 2.99
N ARG A 32 -5.90 -0.27 3.30
CA ARG A 32 -6.98 -0.75 2.44
C ARG A 32 -6.94 -0.14 1.04
N LYS A 33 -6.81 1.19 0.94
CA LYS A 33 -6.73 1.91 -0.35
C LYS A 33 -5.54 1.47 -1.19
N TYR A 34 -4.37 1.36 -0.58
CA TYR A 34 -3.15 0.93 -1.27
C TYR A 34 -3.28 -0.47 -1.84
N PHE A 35 -3.76 -1.43 -1.04
CA PHE A 35 -3.91 -2.81 -1.52
C PHE A 35 -5.05 -2.96 -2.54
N ALA A 36 -6.11 -2.16 -2.44
CA ALA A 36 -7.16 -2.12 -3.47
C ALA A 36 -6.59 -1.70 -4.82
N LEU A 37 -5.79 -0.62 -4.87
CA LEU A 37 -5.13 -0.16 -6.08
C LEU A 37 -4.23 -1.24 -6.71
N ILE A 38 -3.42 -1.93 -5.90
CA ILE A 38 -2.56 -3.02 -6.38
C ILE A 38 -3.37 -4.19 -6.92
N ASN A 39 -4.47 -4.56 -6.27
CA ASN A 39 -5.33 -5.64 -6.73
C ASN A 39 -5.99 -5.32 -8.07
N ILE A 40 -6.53 -4.10 -8.22
CA ILE A 40 -7.12 -3.64 -9.48
C ILE A 40 -6.05 -3.63 -10.58
N GLY A 41 -4.88 -3.07 -10.30
CA GLY A 41 -3.76 -3.09 -11.24
C GLY A 41 -3.38 -4.50 -11.69
N TRP A 42 -3.40 -5.47 -10.77
CA TRP A 42 -3.14 -6.88 -11.10
C TRP A 42 -4.24 -7.51 -11.95
N GLU A 43 -5.51 -7.19 -11.69
CA GLU A 43 -6.65 -7.74 -12.46
C GLU A 43 -6.65 -7.26 -13.91
N TYR A 44 -6.10 -6.09 -14.19
CA TYR A 44 -5.97 -5.56 -15.53
C TYR A 44 -4.72 -6.04 -16.30
N LEU A 45 -3.83 -6.81 -15.68
CA LEU A 45 -2.66 -7.35 -16.37
C LEU A 45 -3.07 -8.50 -17.31
N ASN A 46 -2.44 -8.52 -18.48
CA ASN A 46 -2.61 -9.61 -19.45
C ASN A 46 -1.98 -10.91 -18.95
N GLU A 47 -2.33 -12.05 -19.57
CA GLU A 47 -1.71 -13.34 -19.23
C GLU A 47 -0.20 -13.36 -19.44
N GLU A 48 0.33 -12.62 -20.43
CA GLU A 48 1.77 -12.52 -20.68
C GLU A 48 2.49 -11.75 -19.55
N GLN A 49 1.91 -10.64 -19.11
CA GLN A 49 2.43 -9.84 -17.99
C GLN A 49 2.33 -10.63 -16.68
N THR A 50 1.22 -11.34 -16.46
CA THR A 50 1.04 -12.20 -15.29
C THR A 50 2.07 -13.34 -15.26
N LYS A 51 2.40 -13.93 -16.42
CA LYS A 51 3.48 -14.94 -16.57
C LYS A 51 4.85 -14.34 -16.28
N PHE A 52 5.12 -13.10 -16.70
CA PHE A 52 6.37 -12.39 -16.38
C PHE A 52 6.58 -12.28 -14.86
N PHE A 53 5.52 -11.94 -14.12
CA PHE A 53 5.53 -11.91 -12.65
C PHE A 53 5.38 -13.30 -12.00
N LYS A 54 5.38 -14.39 -12.77
CA LYS A 54 5.21 -15.76 -12.28
C LYS A 54 3.96 -15.95 -11.42
N TYR A 55 2.88 -15.24 -11.73
CA TYR A 55 1.63 -15.23 -10.95
C TYR A 55 1.81 -14.79 -9.48
N ASP A 56 2.91 -14.11 -9.15
CA ASP A 56 3.19 -13.62 -7.81
C ASP A 56 2.75 -12.15 -7.65
N ARG A 57 1.61 -11.96 -6.96
CA ARG A 57 1.08 -10.64 -6.64
C ARG A 57 2.01 -9.82 -5.74
N GLU A 58 2.74 -10.49 -4.86
CA GLU A 58 3.67 -9.82 -3.96
C GLU A 58 4.90 -9.32 -4.74
N GLY A 59 5.37 -10.11 -5.71
CA GLY A 59 6.38 -9.70 -6.68
C GLY A 59 5.95 -8.46 -7.49
N PHE A 60 4.71 -8.45 -7.98
CA PHE A 60 4.14 -7.27 -8.66
C PHE A 60 4.10 -6.05 -7.74
N ARG A 61 3.57 -6.19 -6.52
CA ARG A 61 3.52 -5.11 -5.53
C ARG A 61 4.90 -4.50 -5.30
N LYS A 62 5.93 -5.33 -5.10
CA LYS A 62 7.31 -4.88 -4.90
C LYS A 62 7.86 -4.17 -6.14
N CYS A 63 7.58 -4.69 -7.32
CA CYS A 63 8.04 -4.11 -8.58
C CYS A 63 7.43 -2.73 -8.83
N VAL A 64 6.12 -2.59 -8.64
CA VAL A 64 5.41 -1.31 -8.74
C VAL A 64 5.94 -0.32 -7.71
N GLN A 65 6.20 -0.79 -6.49
CA GLN A 65 6.75 0.05 -5.44
C GLN A 65 8.17 0.57 -5.76
N ILE A 66 9.03 -0.27 -6.33
CA ILE A 66 10.36 0.14 -6.82
C ILE A 66 10.22 1.15 -7.95
N ALA A 67 9.36 0.89 -8.93
CA ALA A 67 9.10 1.79 -10.06
C ALA A 67 8.52 3.15 -9.62
N ALA A 68 7.73 3.18 -8.54
CA ALA A 68 7.25 4.42 -7.92
C ALA A 68 8.33 5.20 -7.17
N GLY A 69 9.58 4.69 -7.14
CA GLY A 69 10.73 5.32 -6.49
C GLY A 69 10.89 4.97 -5.00
N TYR A 70 10.09 4.04 -4.47
CA TYR A 70 10.15 3.63 -3.06
C TYR A 70 11.01 2.37 -2.91
N TYR A 71 12.32 2.55 -3.12
CA TYR A 71 13.31 1.48 -2.99
C TYR A 71 14.51 1.90 -2.13
N THR A 72 15.27 0.89 -1.72
CA THR A 72 16.60 1.06 -1.13
C THR A 72 17.61 0.35 -2.01
N LEU A 73 18.84 0.87 -2.06
CA LEU A 73 19.93 0.24 -2.79
C LEU A 73 20.65 -0.73 -1.86
N THR A 74 20.53 -2.02 -2.16
CA THR A 74 21.22 -3.09 -1.44
C THR A 74 22.35 -3.63 -2.33
N TYR A 75 23.54 -3.82 -1.77
CA TYR A 75 24.63 -4.44 -2.51
C TYR A 75 24.48 -5.97 -2.51
N SER A 76 24.24 -6.56 -3.68
CA SER A 76 24.15 -8.01 -3.82
C SER A 76 25.54 -8.64 -3.89
N ILE A 77 25.93 -9.33 -2.82
CA ILE A 77 27.24 -10.03 -2.74
C ILE A 77 27.37 -11.07 -3.87
N LYS A 78 26.27 -11.75 -4.22
CA LYS A 78 26.26 -12.81 -5.25
C LYS A 78 26.44 -12.25 -6.66
N ARG A 79 25.81 -11.11 -6.94
CA ARG A 79 25.83 -10.48 -8.26
C ARG A 79 26.94 -9.43 -8.41
N LYS A 80 27.56 -9.02 -7.30
CA LYS A 80 28.56 -7.95 -7.22
C LYS A 80 28.07 -6.64 -7.84
N GLU A 81 26.78 -6.35 -7.63
CA GLU A 81 26.11 -5.17 -8.17
C GLU A 81 25.15 -4.58 -7.12
N TRP A 82 24.82 -3.30 -7.27
CA TRP A 82 23.76 -2.66 -6.52
C TRP A 82 22.41 -3.05 -7.12
N VAL A 83 21.50 -3.52 -6.29
CA VAL A 83 20.13 -3.89 -6.67
C VAL A 83 19.14 -3.06 -5.87
N GLU A 84 18.07 -2.68 -6.55
CA GLU A 84 16.94 -1.99 -5.95
C GLU A 84 16.06 -3.00 -5.21
N GLU A 85 15.79 -2.72 -3.94
CA GLU A 85 14.93 -3.54 -3.11
C GLU A 85 13.77 -2.69 -2.57
N SER A 86 12.55 -3.24 -2.62
CA SER A 86 11.35 -2.55 -2.15
C SER A 86 11.45 -2.26 -0.65
N VAL A 87 11.16 -1.03 -0.23
CA VAL A 87 11.11 -0.70 1.20
C VAL A 87 9.81 -1.22 1.85
N SER A 88 9.82 -1.52 3.15
CA SER A 88 8.55 -1.78 3.85
C SER A 88 7.88 -0.45 4.21
N ILE A 89 6.70 -0.19 3.66
CA ILE A 89 5.92 1.02 3.96
C ILE A 89 5.23 0.84 5.31
N SER A 90 5.51 1.75 6.24
CA SER A 90 4.84 1.80 7.54
C SER A 90 3.67 2.79 7.49
N PHE A 91 2.50 2.33 7.08
CA PHE A 91 1.28 3.15 6.97
C PHE A 91 0.87 3.80 8.31
N GLU A 92 1.27 3.22 9.45
CA GLU A 92 0.99 3.76 10.78
C GLU A 92 1.77 5.05 11.10
N LYS A 93 2.93 5.23 10.47
CA LYS A 93 3.84 6.35 10.73
C LYS A 93 3.76 7.43 9.66
N MET A 94 3.02 7.17 8.59
CA MET A 94 2.89 8.03 7.42
C MET A 94 1.77 9.05 7.63
N ASP A 95 1.99 10.29 7.21
CA ASP A 95 0.93 11.29 7.19
C ASP A 95 0.07 11.20 5.92
N GLU A 96 -1.02 11.98 5.86
CA GLU A 96 -1.94 11.97 4.71
C GLU A 96 -1.27 12.44 3.42
N LEU A 97 -0.38 13.44 3.48
CA LEU A 97 0.27 13.99 2.29
C LEU A 97 1.29 13.00 1.71
N GLU A 98 2.09 12.38 2.57
CA GLU A 98 3.03 11.32 2.21
C GLU A 98 2.30 10.12 1.60
N PHE A 99 1.15 9.73 2.18
CA PHE A 99 0.35 8.65 1.63
C PHE A 99 -0.24 9.01 0.26
N GLN A 100 -0.73 10.24 0.10
CA GLN A 100 -1.31 10.70 -1.16
C GLN A 100 -0.26 10.74 -2.27
N ASP A 101 0.97 11.17 -1.97
CA ASP A 101 2.11 11.14 -2.90
C ASP A 101 2.48 9.71 -3.30
N LEU A 102 2.60 8.80 -2.32
CA LEU A 102 2.83 7.38 -2.56
C LEU A 102 1.74 6.78 -3.45
N TYR A 103 0.47 7.03 -3.11
CA TYR A 103 -0.68 6.50 -3.81
C TYR A 103 -0.73 6.98 -5.26
N ASN A 104 -0.53 8.27 -5.50
CA ASN A 104 -0.51 8.85 -6.84
C ASN A 104 0.64 8.27 -7.68
N LYS A 105 1.87 8.20 -7.15
CA LYS A 105 3.01 7.62 -7.87
C LYS A 105 2.79 6.16 -8.23
N VAL A 106 2.27 5.37 -7.30
CA VAL A 106 1.98 3.95 -7.52
C VAL A 106 0.86 3.79 -8.56
N ARG A 107 -0.17 4.63 -8.50
CA ARG A 107 -1.25 4.67 -9.49
C ARG A 107 -0.71 4.96 -10.88
N ASP A 108 0.14 5.98 -11.03
CA ASP A 108 0.68 6.39 -12.32
C ASP A 108 1.56 5.28 -12.94
N VAL A 109 2.34 4.58 -12.12
CA VAL A 109 3.10 3.39 -12.57
C VAL A 109 2.17 2.27 -13.02
N ILE A 110 1.13 1.94 -12.24
CA ILE A 110 0.17 0.89 -12.63
C ILE A 110 -0.53 1.28 -13.93
N PHE A 111 -0.92 2.54 -14.06
CA PHE A 111 -1.55 3.05 -15.26
C PHE A 111 -0.63 2.88 -16.48
N SER A 112 0.64 3.27 -16.37
CA SER A 112 1.62 3.07 -17.45
C SER A 112 1.84 1.61 -17.86
N LEU A 113 1.57 0.65 -16.97
CA LEU A 113 1.66 -0.79 -17.28
C LEU A 113 0.40 -1.35 -17.95
N VAL A 114 -0.72 -0.65 -17.80
CA VAL A 114 -2.06 -1.08 -18.22
C VAL A 114 -2.61 -0.23 -19.38
N GLU A 115 -1.97 0.92 -19.69
CA GLU A 115 -2.34 1.85 -20.77
C GLU A 115 -2.59 1.14 -22.12
N ASP A 116 -1.89 0.04 -22.41
CA ASP A 116 -2.07 -0.74 -23.64
C ASP A 116 -3.37 -1.57 -23.68
N ASN A 117 -4.04 -1.78 -22.53
CA ASN A 117 -5.15 -2.73 -22.37
C ASN A 117 -6.48 -2.08 -21.95
N VAL A 118 -6.47 -0.88 -21.37
CA VAL A 118 -7.67 -0.25 -20.78
C VAL A 118 -7.70 1.25 -21.05
N SER A 119 -8.89 1.80 -21.34
CA SER A 119 -9.12 3.25 -21.45
C SER A 119 -8.98 3.93 -20.08
N GLU A 120 -8.34 5.11 -20.04
CA GLU A 120 -8.15 5.92 -18.82
C GLU A 120 -9.45 6.11 -18.01
N ASP A 121 -10.57 6.29 -18.70
CA ASP A 121 -11.88 6.47 -18.09
C ASP A 121 -12.40 5.24 -17.32
N GLU A 122 -12.12 4.03 -17.80
CA GLU A 122 -12.56 2.78 -17.16
C GLU A 122 -11.71 2.47 -15.92
N PHE A 123 -10.42 2.80 -16.00
CA PHE A 123 -9.50 2.71 -14.86
C PHE A 123 -9.86 3.70 -13.75
N LEU A 124 -10.21 4.94 -14.11
CA LEU A 124 -10.62 5.97 -13.15
C LEU A 124 -12.00 5.66 -12.52
N PHE A 125 -12.95 5.10 -13.29
CA PHE A 125 -14.28 4.75 -12.78
C PHE A 125 -14.19 3.67 -11.69
N ASN A 126 -13.40 2.63 -11.90
CA ASN A 126 -13.21 1.56 -10.90
C ASN A 126 -12.38 2.01 -9.68
N LEU A 127 -11.63 3.10 -9.79
CA LEU A 127 -10.94 3.71 -8.65
C LEU A 127 -11.90 4.54 -7.76
N ALA A 128 -12.99 5.06 -8.34
CA ALA A 128 -13.93 5.96 -7.66
C ALA A 128 -14.93 5.23 -6.74
N ASP A 129 -15.03 3.91 -6.83
CA ASP A 129 -15.95 3.07 -6.04
C ASP A 129 -15.45 2.73 -4.62
N PHE A 130 -14.33 3.32 -4.15
CA PHE A 130 -13.71 3.01 -2.85
C PHE A 130 -13.33 4.22 -1.97
#